data_AF-A0A7K1J3G6-F1
#
_entry.id   AF-A0A7K1J3G6-F1
#
_cell.length_a   1.000
_cell.length_b   1.000
_cell.length_c   1.000
_cell.angle_alpha   90.00
_cell.angle_beta   90.00
_cell.angle_gamma   90.00
#
_symmetry.space_group_name_H-M   'P 1'
#
loop_
_entity.id
_entity.type
_entity.pdbx_description
1 polymer ?
#
loop_
_entity_poly.entity_id
_entity_poly.type
_entity_poly.pdbx_seq_one_letter_code
_entity_poly.pdbx_strand_id
1 'polypeptide(L)'
;MGYKVGDMVVYPRHGAARVEEISQRTVKGVTREYLKLSVLSSDDLEIFVPVDNLKKVGVRDIVDGDEVDKVFEILRTPIVEKR
;
A
#
# COMPACT_ATOMS: atom_id res chain seq x y z
N MET A 1 11.07 3.95 -9.04
CA MET A 1 10.23 4.89 -8.27
C MET A 1 10.26 4.45 -6.82
N GLY A 2 10.69 5.33 -5.93
CA GLY A 2 10.62 5.11 -4.48
C GLY A 2 9.37 5.77 -3.93
N TYR A 3 8.90 5.27 -2.79
CA TYR A 3 7.80 5.87 -2.04
C TYR A 3 8.27 7.17 -1.38
N LYS A 4 7.33 8.07 -1.12
CA LYS A 4 7.55 9.34 -0.42
C LYS A 4 6.64 9.40 0.81
N VAL A 5 7.05 10.22 1.77
CA VAL A 5 6.19 10.56 2.91
C VAL A 5 4.90 11.20 2.38
N GLY A 6 3.77 10.70 2.86
CA GLY A 6 2.42 11.09 2.43
C GLY A 6 1.79 10.17 1.38
N ASP A 7 2.57 9.29 0.73
CA ASP A 7 2.03 8.34 -0.24
C ASP A 7 1.05 7.38 0.45
N MET A 8 -0.05 7.08 -0.24
CA MET A 8 -0.99 6.06 0.20
C MET A 8 -0.74 4.75 -0.52
N VAL A 9 -0.68 3.68 0.26
CA VAL A 9 -0.38 2.32 -0.21
C VAL A 9 -1.37 1.33 0.39
N VAL A 10 -1.48 0.15 -0.22
CA VAL A 10 -2.27 -0.96 0.35
C VAL A 10 -1.33 -2.04 0.87
N TYR A 11 -1.48 -2.36 2.15
CA TYR A 11 -0.78 -3.48 2.79
C TYR A 11 -1.69 -4.72 2.86
N PRO A 12 -1.23 -5.90 2.38
CA PRO A 12 -2.06 -7.10 2.38
C PRO A 12 -2.63 -7.44 3.76
N ARG A 13 -3.91 -7.84 3.79
CA ARG A 13 -4.73 -8.13 4.99
C ARG A 13 -5.04 -6.96 5.93
N HIS A 14 -4.36 -5.81 5.79
CA HIS A 14 -4.54 -4.67 6.70
C HIS A 14 -5.17 -3.45 6.02
N GLY A 15 -5.21 -3.43 4.68
CA GLY A 15 -5.91 -2.41 3.91
C GLY A 15 -5.04 -1.20 3.60
N ALA A 16 -5.67 -0.04 3.48
CA ALA A 16 -4.99 1.20 3.13
C ALA A 16 -4.11 1.68 4.30
N ALA A 17 -2.89 2.08 3.95
CA ALA A 17 -1.90 2.62 4.86
C ALA A 17 -1.24 3.86 4.24
N ARG A 18 -0.77 4.78 5.09
CA ARG A 18 -0.03 5.97 4.68
C ARG A 18 1.44 5.83 5.05
N VAL A 19 2.33 6.24 4.16
CA VAL A 19 3.75 6.38 4.47
C VAL A 19 3.94 7.61 5.35
N GLU A 20 4.23 7.40 6.63
CA GLU A 20 4.46 8.47 7.61
C GLU A 20 5.92 8.93 7.61
N GLU A 21 6.86 8.01 7.42
CA GLU A 21 8.29 8.31 7.51
C GLU A 21 9.10 7.32 6.69
N ILE A 22 10.24 7.78 6.18
CA ILE A 22 11.29 6.95 5.58
C ILE A 22 12.55 7.17 6.42
N SER A 23 13.01 6.13 7.12
CA SER A 23 14.22 6.23 7.93
C SER A 23 15.18 5.07 7.69
N GLN A 24 16.47 5.38 7.73
CA GLN A 24 17.51 4.37 7.74
C GLN A 24 17.73 3.86 9.15
N ARG A 25 17.67 2.53 9.31
CA ARG A 25 17.90 1.87 10.59
C ARG A 25 18.93 0.75 10.42
N THR A 26 19.83 0.64 11.39
CA THR A 26 20.78 -0.48 11.46
C THR A 26 20.19 -1.57 12.35
N VAL A 27 19.83 -2.70 11.74
CA VAL A 27 19.31 -3.87 12.45
C VAL A 27 20.29 -5.02 12.29
N LYS A 28 20.78 -5.57 13.40
CA LYS A 28 21.78 -6.65 13.42
C LYS A 28 23.05 -6.34 12.60
N GLY A 29 23.53 -5.08 12.66
CA GLY A 29 24.74 -4.63 11.97
C GLY A 29 24.55 -4.32 10.48
N VAL A 30 23.34 -4.45 9.92
CA VAL A 30 23.04 -4.11 8.53
C VAL A 30 22.17 -2.85 8.50
N THR A 31 22.67 -1.78 7.90
CA THR A 31 21.92 -0.55 7.65
C THR A 31 20.99 -0.77 6.46
N ARG A 32 19.69 -0.58 6.67
CA ARG A 32 18.68 -0.63 5.61
C ARG A 32 17.71 0.52 5.76
N GLU A 33 17.08 0.89 4.65
CA GLU A 33 16.00 1.86 4.65
C GLU A 33 14.67 1.18 4.98
N TYR A 34 13.91 1.79 5.86
CA TYR A 34 12.61 1.32 6.32
C TYR A 34 11.55 2.38 6.07
N LEU A 35 10.40 1.92 5.57
CA LEU A 35 9.18 2.71 5.47
C LEU A 35 8.33 2.46 6.71
N LYS A 36 7.92 3.55 7.36
CA LYS A 36 6.91 3.54 8.42
C LYS A 36 5.54 3.73 7.78
N LEU A 37 4.72 2.69 7.83
CA LEU A 37 3.35 2.70 7.34
C LEU A 37 2.38 2.80 8.52
N SER A 38 1.48 3.77 8.50
CA SER A 38 0.35 3.88 9.43
C SER A 38 -0.91 3.35 8.77
N VAL A 39 -1.55 2.34 9.36
CA VAL A 39 -2.76 1.72 8.79
C VAL A 39 -3.98 2.59 9.08
N LEU A 40 -4.77 2.93 8.07
CA LEU A 40 -5.93 3.81 8.20
C LEU A 40 -7.15 3.11 8.85
N SER A 41 -7.20 1.78 8.78
CA SER A 41 -8.32 0.97 9.27
C SER A 41 -8.21 0.57 10.74
N SER A 42 -7.10 0.85 11.40
CA SER A 42 -6.87 0.47 12.80
C SER A 42 -6.09 1.58 13.49
N ASP A 43 -6.65 2.11 14.57
CA ASP A 43 -5.93 3.05 15.44
C ASP A 43 -4.65 2.40 15.98
N ASP A 44 -3.55 3.15 15.91
CA ASP A 44 -2.22 2.81 16.46
C ASP A 44 -1.44 1.65 15.81
N LEU A 45 -1.84 1.12 14.65
CA LEU A 45 -1.04 0.10 13.95
C LEU A 45 0.04 0.73 13.05
N GLU A 46 1.29 0.66 13.51
CA GLU A 46 2.48 1.06 12.76
C GLU A 46 3.25 -0.15 12.21
N ILE A 47 3.53 -0.17 10.91
CA ILE A 47 4.24 -1.26 10.24
C ILE A 47 5.55 -0.72 9.66
N PHE A 48 6.67 -1.35 10.03
CA PHE A 48 7.99 -1.03 9.47
C PHE A 48 8.36 -2.04 8.39
N VAL A 49 8.45 -1.58 7.14
CA VAL A 49 8.78 -2.44 5.99
C VAL A 49 10.14 -2.02 5.41
N PRO A 50 11.13 -2.92 5.33
CA PRO A 50 12.38 -2.60 4.67
C PRO A 50 12.16 -2.43 3.17
N VAL A 51 12.76 -1.40 2.58
CA VAL A 51 12.53 -1.00 1.19
C VAL A 51 12.84 -2.13 0.21
N ASP A 52 13.87 -2.93 0.51
CA ASP A 52 14.28 -4.11 -0.27
C ASP A 52 13.16 -5.17 -0.38
N ASN A 53 12.27 -5.26 0.61
CA ASN A 53 11.22 -6.28 0.66
C ASN A 53 9.85 -5.80 0.18
N LEU A 54 9.67 -4.54 -0.23
CA LEU A 54 8.35 -4.02 -0.62
C LEU A 54 7.66 -4.86 -1.69
N LYS A 55 8.41 -5.24 -2.73
CA LYS A 55 7.92 -6.11 -3.82
C LYS A 55 7.55 -7.51 -3.32
N LYS A 56 8.28 -8.03 -2.34
CA LYS A 56 8.08 -9.37 -1.78
C LYS A 56 6.86 -9.42 -0.85
N VAL A 57 6.61 -8.34 -0.12
CA VAL A 57 5.47 -8.22 0.79
C VAL A 57 4.18 -7.90 0.03
N GLY A 58 4.28 -7.38 -1.20
CA GLY A 58 3.13 -7.10 -2.04
C GLY A 58 2.43 -5.80 -1.67
N VAL A 59 3.19 -4.80 -1.21
CA VAL A 59 2.70 -3.42 -1.07
C VAL A 59 2.33 -2.92 -2.47
N ARG A 60 1.10 -2.43 -2.62
CA ARG A 60 0.59 -1.91 -3.90
C ARG A 60 0.29 -0.42 -3.77
N ASP A 61 0.53 0.30 -4.85
CA ASP A 61 0.10 1.68 -4.98
C ASP A 61 -1.43 1.76 -5.02
N ILE A 62 -1.98 2.86 -4.50
CA ILE A 62 -3.40 3.16 -4.68
C ILE A 62 -3.62 3.63 -6.11
N VAL A 63 -4.71 3.12 -6.69
CA VAL A 63 -5.15 3.46 -8.05
C VAL A 63 -5.76 4.87 -8.09
N ASP A 64 -5.54 5.58 -9.19
CA ASP A 64 -6.07 6.94 -9.40
C ASP A 64 -7.59 6.94 -9.62
N GLY A 65 -8.23 8.11 -9.50
CA GLY A 65 -9.68 8.27 -9.65
C GLY A 65 -10.21 7.74 -10.98
N ASP A 66 -9.47 7.93 -12.08
CA ASP A 66 -9.82 7.40 -13.40
C ASP A 66 -9.88 5.86 -13.43
N GLU A 67 -9.07 5.18 -12.63
CA GLU A 67 -9.12 3.72 -12.52
C GLU A 67 -10.30 3.26 -11.68
N VAL A 68 -10.68 4.04 -10.65
CA VAL A 68 -11.88 3.79 -9.87
C VAL A 68 -13.13 3.89 -10.74
N ASP A 69 -13.20 4.87 -11.65
CA ASP A 69 -14.32 5.00 -12.58
C ASP A 69 -14.48 3.78 -13.49
N LYS A 70 -13.38 3.24 -14.02
CA LYS A 70 -13.40 1.99 -14.81
C LYS A 70 -13.94 0.80 -14.00
N VAL A 71 -13.58 0.70 -12.72
CA VAL A 71 -14.11 -0.34 -11.84
C VAL A 71 -15.62 -0.17 -11.66
N PHE A 72 -16.09 1.07 -11.47
CA PHE A 72 -17.53 1.35 -11.40
C PHE A 72 -18.27 1.03 -12.71
N GLU A 73 -17.68 1.30 -13.87
CA GLU A 73 -18.26 0.91 -15.16
C GLU A 73 -18.44 -0.60 -15.28
N ILE A 74 -17.42 -1.37 -14.89
CA ILE A 74 -17.48 -2.85 -14.89
C ILE A 74 -18.57 -3.32 -13.93
N LEU A 75 -18.62 -2.79 -12.70
CA LEU A 75 -19.62 -3.18 -11.69
C LEU A 75 -21.05 -2.79 -12.07
N ARG A 76 -21.23 -1.71 -12.84
CA ARG A 76 -22.55 -1.27 -13.35
C ARG A 76 -22.97 -2.00 -14.62
N THR A 77 -22.09 -2.77 -15.24
CA THR A 77 -22.42 -3.53 -16.45
C THR A 77 -23.45 -4.59 -16.08
N PRO A 78 -24.65 -4.59 -16.71
CA PRO A 78 -25.67 -5.59 -16.41
C PRO A 78 -25.11 -6.98 -16.71
N ILE A 79 -25.19 -7.87 -15.73
CA ILE A 79 -24.76 -9.25 -15.86
C ILE A 79 -25.75 -9.94 -16.80
N VAL A 80 -25.39 -10.04 -18.09
CA VAL A 80 -26.14 -10.85 -19.03
C VAL A 80 -25.76 -12.29 -18.75
N GLU A 81 -26.57 -12.97 -17.93
CA GLU A 81 -26.41 -14.38 -17.66
C GLU A 81 -26.64 -15.14 -18.98
N LYS A 82 -25.56 -15.61 -19.60
CA LYS A 82 -25.64 -16.46 -20.79
C LYS A 82 -26.15 -17.83 -20.32
N ARG A 83 -27.43 -18.08 -20.57
CA ARG A 83 -28.02 -19.42 -20.54
C ARG A 83 -27.38 -20.33 -21.59
#